data_AF-A0A9W7CBJ2-F1
#
_entry.id   AF-A0A9W7CBJ2-F1
#
_cell.length_a   1.000
_cell.length_b   1.000
_cell.length_c   1.000
_cell.angle_alpha   90.00
_cell.angle_beta   90.00
_cell.angle_gamma   90.00
#
_symmetry.space_group_name_H-M   'P 1'
#
loop_
_entity.id
_entity.type
_entity.pdbx_description
1 polymer ?
#
loop_
_entity_poly.entity_id
_entity_poly.type
_entity_poly.pdbx_seq_one_letter_code
_entity_poly.pdbx_strand_id
1 'polypeptide(L)'
;MNPRKEFEKLKATDVFYNRLCSAEANSFENVAFFVAGVLSATFMKVDPQLITEYCGFWIAMRLLHTVTFISAWGNVGVAIAAVRTVSYVLAAAAASSLVLFAAQASS
;
A
#
# COMPACT_ATOMS: atom_id res chain seq x y z
N MET A 1 -23.48 -19.13 -16.47
CA MET A 1 -22.79 -17.82 -16.45
C MET A 1 -21.45 -18.04 -15.75
N ASN A 2 -20.32 -17.73 -16.39
CA ASN A 2 -18.99 -17.93 -15.79
C ASN A 2 -18.53 -16.57 -15.22
N PRO A 3 -18.48 -16.39 -13.88
CA PRO A 3 -18.17 -15.12 -13.25
C PRO A 3 -16.82 -14.54 -13.69
N ARG A 4 -15.82 -15.39 -13.96
CA ARG A 4 -14.48 -14.95 -14.38
C ARG A 4 -14.50 -14.22 -15.72
N LYS A 5 -15.28 -14.74 -16.67
CA LYS A 5 -15.42 -14.12 -18.00
C LYS A 5 -16.10 -12.76 -17.93
N GLU A 6 -16.99 -12.57 -16.95
CA GLU A 6 -17.66 -11.28 -16.75
C GLU A 6 -16.77 -10.25 -16.07
N PHE A 7 -15.95 -10.66 -15.09
CA PHE A 7 -14.95 -9.79 -14.49
C PHE A 7 -13.90 -9.34 -15.50
N GLU A 8 -13.42 -10.23 -16.37
CA GLU A 8 -12.49 -9.87 -17.45
C GLU A 8 -13.12 -8.88 -18.44
N LYS A 9 -14.40 -9.09 -18.78
CA LYS A 9 -15.14 -8.17 -19.64
C LYS A 9 -15.28 -6.79 -18.99
N LEU A 10 -15.72 -6.73 -17.72
CA LEU A 10 -15.87 -5.48 -16.97
C LEU A 10 -14.53 -4.75 -16.83
N LYS A 11 -13.43 -5.47 -16.60
CA LYS A 11 -12.08 -4.89 -16.54
C LYS A 11 -11.65 -4.26 -17.86
N ALA A 12 -12.08 -4.81 -18.99
CA ALA A 12 -11.78 -4.25 -20.31
C ALA A 12 -12.70 -3.08 -20.69
N THR A 13 -13.97 -3.10 -20.26
CA THR A 13 -14.98 -2.14 -20.74
C THR A 13 -15.25 -0.98 -19.78
N ASP A 14 -15.05 -1.16 -18.48
CA ASP A 14 -15.35 -0.16 -17.45
C ASP A 14 -14.05 0.41 -16.86
N VAL A 15 -13.81 1.69 -17.13
CA VAL A 15 -12.63 2.43 -16.66
C VAL A 15 -12.56 2.48 -15.14
N PHE A 16 -13.70 2.59 -14.46
CA PHE A 16 -13.77 2.61 -13.00
C PHE A 16 -13.44 1.24 -12.42
N TYR A 17 -14.05 0.18 -12.95
CA TYR A 17 -13.78 -1.18 -12.51
C TYR A 17 -12.31 -1.56 -12.72
N ASN A 18 -11.72 -1.21 -13.87
CA ASN A 18 -10.30 -1.45 -14.12
C ASN A 18 -9.40 -0.74 -13.08
N ARG A 19 -9.73 0.51 -12.72
CA ARG A 19 -8.98 1.26 -11.69
C ARG A 19 -9.09 0.62 -10.31
N LEU A 20 -10.27 0.10 -9.93
CA LEU A 20 -10.43 -0.63 -8.68
C LEU A 20 -9.58 -1.90 -8.66
N CYS A 21 -9.58 -2.68 -9.75
CA CYS A 21 -8.72 -3.86 -9.87
C CYS A 21 -7.22 -3.51 -9.80
N SER A 22 -6.80 -2.37 -10.40
CA SER A 22 -5.42 -1.91 -10.30
C SER A 22 -5.05 -1.46 -8.87
N ALA A 23 -5.97 -0.78 -8.17
CA ALA A 23 -5.77 -0.37 -6.78
C ALA A 23 -5.68 -1.57 -5.83
N GLU A 24 -6.49 -2.59 -6.06
CA GLU A 24 -6.44 -3.87 -5.35
C GLU A 24 -5.10 -4.58 -5.58
N ALA A 25 -4.70 -4.77 -6.84
CA ALA A 25 -3.43 -5.42 -7.17
C ALA A 25 -2.23 -4.73 -6.50
N ASN A 26 -2.18 -3.39 -6.56
CA ASN A 26 -1.14 -2.61 -5.90
C ASN A 26 -1.15 -2.75 -4.36
N SER A 27 -2.31 -3.03 -3.77
CA SER A 27 -2.41 -3.27 -2.32
C SER A 27 -1.76 -4.57 -1.91
N PHE A 28 -1.82 -5.60 -2.75
CA PHE A 28 -1.16 -6.87 -2.46
C PHE A 28 0.36 -6.83 -2.66
N GLU A 29 0.89 -6.03 -3.58
CA GLU A 29 2.33 -5.96 -3.88
C GLU A 29 3.20 -5.57 -2.67
N ASN A 30 2.72 -4.67 -1.80
CA ASN A 30 3.52 -4.17 -0.68
C ASN A 30 3.15 -4.78 0.68
N VAL A 31 2.00 -5.44 0.78
CA VAL A 31 1.55 -6.06 2.03
C VAL A 31 2.55 -7.13 2.48
N ALA A 32 3.10 -7.92 1.56
CA ALA A 32 4.07 -8.95 1.90
C ALA A 32 5.34 -8.37 2.57
N PHE A 33 5.89 -7.28 2.03
CA PHE A 33 7.07 -6.62 2.59
C PHE A 33 6.79 -5.97 3.94
N PHE A 34 5.61 -5.34 4.09
CA PHE A 34 5.19 -4.78 5.36
C PHE A 34 5.04 -5.84 6.45
N VAL A 35 4.34 -6.94 6.15
CA VAL A 35 4.16 -8.06 7.08
C VAL A 35 5.51 -8.65 7.48
N ALA A 36 6.40 -8.87 6.52
CA ALA A 36 7.76 -9.34 6.81
C ALA A 36 8.52 -8.38 7.74
N GLY A 37 8.43 -7.06 7.51
CA GLY A 37 9.05 -6.04 8.36
C GLY A 37 8.50 -6.04 9.79
N VAL A 38 7.18 -6.07 9.96
CA VAL A 38 6.53 -6.11 11.28
C VAL A 38 6.91 -7.37 12.05
N LEU A 39 6.85 -8.53 11.40
CA LEU A 39 7.20 -9.81 12.02
C LEU A 39 8.67 -9.82 12.43
N SER A 40 9.58 -9.33 11.58
CA SER A 40 11.00 -9.26 11.88
C SER A 40 11.28 -8.33 13.06
N ALA A 41 10.70 -7.12 13.08
CA ALA A 41 10.86 -6.16 14.17
C ALA A 41 10.31 -6.70 15.49
N THR A 42 9.17 -7.39 15.44
CA THR A 42 8.55 -8.04 16.60
C THR A 42 9.43 -9.17 17.15
N PHE A 43 9.97 -10.02 16.27
CA PHE A 43 10.84 -11.12 16.67
C PHE A 43 12.14 -10.62 17.31
N MET A 44 12.68 -9.51 16.80
CA MET A 44 13.88 -8.86 17.33
C MET A 44 13.61 -7.96 18.56
N LYS A 45 12.38 -7.94 19.08
CA LYS A 45 11.97 -7.16 20.26
C LYS A 45 12.26 -5.66 20.12
N VAL A 46 12.12 -5.12 18.90
CA VAL A 46 12.11 -3.66 18.68
C VAL A 46 10.99 -3.05 19.53
N ASP A 47 11.19 -1.80 19.99
CA ASP A 47 10.22 -1.08 20.81
C ASP A 47 8.78 -1.17 20.25
N PRO A 48 7.82 -1.72 21.01
CA PRO A 48 6.43 -1.86 20.57
C PRO A 48 5.77 -0.53 20.18
N GLN A 49 6.15 0.58 20.84
CA GLN A 49 5.62 1.89 20.49
C GLN A 49 6.06 2.28 19.08
N LEU A 50 7.35 2.14 18.78
CA LEU A 50 7.90 2.41 17.46
C LEU A 50 7.27 1.51 16.39
N ILE A 51 7.12 0.20 16.63
CA ILE A 51 6.45 -0.70 15.70
C ILE A 51 5.02 -0.20 15.41
N THR A 52 4.28 0.19 16.45
CA THR A 52 2.89 0.66 16.33
C THR A 52 2.79 1.95 15.54
N GLU A 53 3.68 2.92 15.78
CA GLU A 53 3.73 4.18 15.05
C GLU A 53 3.98 3.97 13.55
N TYR A 54 4.95 3.12 13.20
CA TYR A 54 5.25 2.80 11.80
C TYR A 54 4.13 1.98 11.13
N CYS A 55 3.47 1.09 11.87
CA CYS A 55 2.27 0.39 11.39
C CYS A 55 1.13 1.35 11.10
N GLY A 56 0.84 2.26 12.04
CA GLY A 56 -0.20 3.28 11.88
C GLY A 56 0.08 4.21 10.70
N PHE A 57 1.32 4.68 10.58
CA PHE A 57 1.77 5.50 9.46
C PHE A 57 1.64 4.77 8.12
N TRP A 58 2.06 3.50 8.05
CA TRP A 58 1.92 2.68 6.84
C TRP A 58 0.44 2.55 6.43
N ILE A 59 -0.45 2.22 7.37
CA ILE A 59 -1.90 2.10 7.11
C ILE A 59 -2.45 3.43 6.60
N ALA A 60 -2.12 4.55 7.26
CA ALA A 60 -2.59 5.87 6.85
C ALA A 60 -2.14 6.23 5.42
N MET A 61 -0.88 5.96 5.07
CA MET A 61 -0.35 6.19 3.73
C MET A 61 -0.99 5.28 2.68
N ARG A 62 -1.28 4.01 3.02
CA ARG A 62 -2.00 3.10 2.11
C ARG A 62 -3.45 3.52 1.88
N LEU A 63 -4.15 4.01 2.92
CA LEU A 63 -5.48 4.56 2.78
C LEU A 63 -5.47 5.80 1.88
N LEU A 64 -4.53 6.72 2.11
CA LEU A 64 -4.37 7.92 1.28
C LEU A 64 -4.06 7.54 -0.19
N HIS A 65 -3.16 6.59 -0.41
CA HIS A 65 -2.86 6.07 -1.75
C HIS A 65 -4.12 5.52 -2.45
N THR A 66 -4.90 4.68 -1.77
CA THR A 66 -6.10 4.07 -2.36
C THR A 66 -7.18 5.11 -2.65
N VAL A 67 -7.43 6.04 -1.73
CA VAL A 67 -8.39 7.14 -1.94
C VAL A 67 -7.99 8.01 -3.11
N THR A 68 -6.72 8.40 -3.21
CA THR A 68 -6.20 9.22 -4.33
C THR A 68 -6.22 8.47 -5.66
N PHE A 69 -5.99 7.14 -5.65
CA PHE A 69 -6.13 6.30 -6.85
C PHE A 69 -7.55 6.31 -7.42
N ILE A 70 -8.56 6.22 -6.55
CA ILE A 70 -9.97 6.15 -6.93
C ILE A 70 -10.53 7.54 -7.31
N SER A 71 -10.07 8.61 -6.63
CA SER A 71 -10.61 9.97 -6.76
C SER A 71 -9.97 10.83 -7.86
N ALA A 72 -8.93 10.35 -8.55
CA ALA A 72 -8.27 11.10 -9.62
C ALA A 72 -9.14 11.19 -10.90
N TRP A 73 -10.02 12.19 -10.98
CA TRP A 73 -10.86 12.49 -12.15
C TRP A 73 -10.59 13.90 -12.71
N GLY A 74 -10.64 14.04 -14.03
CA GLY A 74 -10.54 15.34 -14.72
C GLY A 74 -9.20 16.08 -14.51
N ASN A 75 -9.22 17.41 -14.61
CA ASN A 75 -8.03 18.28 -14.53
C ASN A 75 -7.36 18.32 -13.14
N VAL A 76 -7.99 17.79 -12.09
CA VAL A 76 -7.40 17.67 -10.75
C VAL A 76 -6.51 16.43 -10.61
N GLY A 77 -6.52 15.55 -11.63
CA GLY A 77 -5.82 14.27 -11.62
C GLY A 77 -4.30 14.35 -11.48
N VAL A 78 -3.66 15.45 -11.92
CA VAL A 78 -2.18 15.58 -11.89
C VAL A 78 -1.68 15.80 -10.45
N ALA A 79 -2.30 16.70 -9.70
CA ALA A 79 -1.94 16.94 -8.30
C ALA A 79 -2.24 15.71 -7.43
N ILE A 80 -3.38 15.06 -7.67
CA ILE A 80 -3.77 13.83 -6.97
C ILE A 80 -2.83 12.67 -7.32
N ALA A 81 -2.33 12.60 -8.57
CA ALA A 81 -1.36 11.60 -8.98
C ALA A 81 -0.02 11.74 -8.24
N ALA A 82 0.43 12.97 -7.97
CA ALA A 82 1.64 13.20 -7.18
C ALA A 82 1.46 12.70 -5.73
N VAL A 83 0.33 13.02 -5.09
CA VAL A 83 0.02 12.55 -3.73
C VAL A 83 -0.05 11.03 -3.67
N ARG A 84 -0.62 10.39 -4.70
CA ARG A 84 -0.62 8.93 -4.84
C ARG A 84 0.81 8.38 -4.84
N THR A 85 1.68 8.88 -5.71
CA THR A 85 3.06 8.38 -5.78
C THR A 85 3.83 8.64 -4.47
N VAL A 86 3.67 9.81 -3.85
CA VAL A 86 4.34 10.14 -2.59
C VAL A 86 3.85 9.23 -1.45
N SER A 87 2.54 9.05 -1.30
CA SER A 87 1.98 8.17 -0.27
C SER A 87 2.42 6.71 -0.46
N TYR A 88 2.53 6.24 -1.70
CA TYR A 88 3.10 4.93 -2.01
C TYR A 88 4.54 4.79 -1.52
N VAL A 89 5.41 5.75 -1.88
CA VAL A 89 6.83 5.72 -1.52
C VAL A 89 7.02 5.81 -0.02
N LEU A 90 6.24 6.66 0.67
CA LEU A 90 6.29 6.78 2.13
C LEU A 90 5.86 5.49 2.84
N ALA A 91 4.83 4.80 2.33
CA ALA A 91 4.45 3.48 2.85
C ALA A 91 5.58 2.46 2.65
N ALA A 92 6.20 2.42 1.48
CA ALA A 92 7.33 1.52 1.21
C ALA A 92 8.54 1.82 2.13
N ALA A 93 8.82 3.11 2.37
CA ALA A 93 9.86 3.54 3.30
C ALA A 93 9.56 3.06 4.73
N ALA A 94 8.33 3.24 5.22
CA ALA A 94 7.95 2.77 6.55
C ALA A 94 8.09 1.25 6.73
N ALA A 95 7.69 0.47 5.72
CA ALA A 95 7.89 -0.99 5.72
C ALA A 95 9.38 -1.36 5.76
N SER A 96 10.21 -0.65 4.99
CA SER A 96 11.66 -0.85 4.93
C SER A 96 12.34 -0.47 6.25
N SER A 97 11.90 0.62 6.90
CA SER A 97 12.40 1.05 8.21
C SER A 97 12.21 -0.02 9.28
N LEU A 98 11.06 -0.71 9.31
CA LEU A 98 10.83 -1.82 10.25
C LEU A 98 11.85 -2.95 10.08
N VAL A 99 12.20 -3.30 8.84
CA VAL A 99 13.25 -4.29 8.56
C VAL A 99 14.62 -3.80 9.04
N LEU A 100 14.94 -2.52 8.82
CA LEU A 100 16.21 -1.94 9.25
C LEU A 100 16.33 -1.90 10.79
N PHE A 101 15.26 -1.54 11.50
CA PHE A 101 15.25 -1.59 12.97
C PHE A 101 15.43 -3.02 13.48
N ALA A 102 14.80 -4.00 12.85
CA ALA A 102 15.01 -5.41 13.18
C ALA A 102 16.48 -5.83 12.98
N ALA A 103 17.09 -5.42 11.86
CA ALA A 103 18.48 -5.73 11.57
C ALA A 103 19.45 -5.07 12.58
N GLN A 104 19.19 -3.82 12.98
CA GLN A 104 19.98 -3.12 14.00
C GLN A 104 19.86 -3.75 15.39
N ALA A 105 18.69 -4.28 15.72
CA ALA A 105 18.49 -5.01 16.98
C ALA A 105 19.15 -6.41 16.98
N SER A 106 19.61 -6.90 15.82
CA SER A 106 20.25 -8.21 15.68
C SER A 106 21.76 -8.23 15.81
N SER A 107 22.39 -7.05 15.72
CA SER A 107 23.83 -6.83 15.90
C SER A 107 24.19 -6.51 17.34
#